data_AF-A0A9P6PR38-F1
#
_entry.id   AF-A0A9P6PR38-F1
#
_cell.length_a   1.000
_cell.length_b   1.000
_cell.length_c   1.000
_cell.angle_alpha   90.00
_cell.angle_beta   90.00
_cell.angle_gamma   90.00
#
_symmetry.space_group_name_H-M   'P 1'
#
loop_
_entity.id
_entity.type
_entity.pdbx_description
1 polymer ?
#
loop_
_entity_poly.entity_id
_entity_poly.type
_entity_poly.pdbx_seq_one_letter_code
_entity_poly.pdbx_strand_id
1 'polypeptide(L)'
;MSTQASAAARLGSRLRSAKAALPKVPSRSIATSSYRAAIATAPRSNVTSARPRAFRLNLQQPLSQQRCNKHTSTNTNPYKSIAIRREGKNRWERRAALTPEAVERLIKETGIRVFVQPSTKRIFSDEKYRQAGAIVQEDLSPADIILGIKEVPVKDLIPGKTYVYFSHTHKGQAYNMPMLQDVLNKDIRLIDYELMTNEKKQRLVLFGRHAGYAGMIDGVHGLGQRLLGLGYSSPFLHLGMAHNYKTLASAKLALQALGNTIMDEGTPREFGPMTFVFTGNGNVSKGAQSVFHSLPHEYVDPKDLPRIAQSKNVRLDRVYAAEVNIKDHIVHKDKGVFTSADEYHQHPERFVSNFSQEIAPHSSMVINGAYWDERFPRLMTHDQLRTVQSDPANKFRMLSIADISCDIN
;
A
#
# COMPACT_ATOMS: atom_id res chain seq x y z
N MET A 1 -60.43 -11.50 -30.87
CA MET A 1 -59.28 -11.21 -29.98
C MET A 1 -58.93 -12.50 -29.23
N SER A 2 -58.46 -13.61 -29.79
CA SER A 2 -57.43 -13.87 -30.81
C SER A 2 -56.13 -13.09 -30.59
N THR A 3 -55.04 -13.86 -30.50
CA THR A 3 -53.61 -13.48 -30.45
C THR A 3 -53.09 -12.83 -29.16
N GLN A 4 -52.78 -13.66 -28.15
CA GLN A 4 -51.54 -13.50 -27.34
C GLN A 4 -51.15 -14.73 -26.48
N ALA A 5 -51.80 -15.89 -26.66
CA ALA A 5 -51.51 -17.10 -25.87
C ALA A 5 -50.74 -18.22 -26.60
N SER A 6 -50.18 -18.00 -27.80
CA SER A 6 -49.49 -19.08 -28.57
C SER A 6 -47.98 -18.92 -28.77
N ALA A 7 -47.33 -17.92 -28.17
CA ALA A 7 -45.88 -17.71 -28.31
C ALA A 7 -45.02 -18.40 -27.23
N ALA A 8 -45.60 -18.82 -26.09
CA ALA A 8 -44.84 -19.42 -24.98
C ALA A 8 -44.73 -20.96 -25.03
N ALA A 9 -45.42 -21.63 -25.95
CA ALA A 9 -45.48 -23.11 -26.01
C ALA A 9 -44.59 -23.75 -27.09
N ARG A 10 -43.74 -22.99 -27.80
CA ARG A 10 -42.90 -23.50 -28.91
C ARG A 10 -41.38 -23.43 -28.71
N LEU A 11 -40.90 -23.16 -27.50
CA LEU A 11 -39.46 -23.17 -27.16
C LEU A 11 -39.06 -24.24 -26.12
N GLY A 12 -39.96 -25.14 -25.74
CA GLY A 12 -39.74 -26.16 -24.71
C GLY A 12 -39.44 -27.59 -25.20
N SER A 13 -39.31 -27.85 -26.50
CA SER A 13 -39.27 -29.25 -27.02
C SER A 13 -38.19 -29.58 -28.05
N ARG A 14 -37.18 -28.73 -28.25
CA ARG A 14 -36.01 -29.05 -29.09
C ARG A 14 -34.72 -28.78 -28.35
N LEU A 15 -34.34 -29.68 -27.44
CA LEU A 15 -32.97 -29.92 -26.97
C LEU A 15 -32.95 -31.23 -26.14
N ARG A 16 -33.44 -32.31 -26.74
CA ARG A 16 -33.21 -33.69 -26.27
C ARG A 16 -32.84 -34.55 -27.47
N SER A 17 -31.55 -34.58 -27.80
CA SER A 17 -30.84 -35.66 -28.52
C SER A 17 -29.58 -35.12 -29.19
N ALA A 18 -28.47 -35.11 -28.44
CA ALA A 18 -27.13 -35.11 -29.01
C ALA A 18 -26.16 -35.71 -27.98
N LYS A 19 -26.12 -37.05 -27.92
CA LYS A 19 -25.02 -37.80 -27.32
C LYS A 19 -23.89 -37.78 -28.35
N ALA A 20 -22.85 -36.99 -28.10
CA ALA A 20 -21.57 -37.09 -28.80
C ALA A 20 -20.45 -36.97 -27.76
N ALA A 21 -19.54 -37.92 -27.80
CA ALA A 21 -18.47 -38.14 -26.83
C ALA A 21 -17.43 -37.00 -26.86
N LEU A 22 -17.01 -36.54 -25.69
CA LEU A 22 -15.82 -35.71 -25.49
C LEU A 22 -14.78 -36.49 -24.66
N PRO A 23 -13.48 -36.41 -25.00
CA PRO A 23 -12.45 -37.28 -24.46
C PRO A 23 -12.06 -36.91 -23.02
N LYS A 24 -11.76 -37.93 -22.21
CA LYS A 24 -11.26 -37.83 -20.82
C LYS A 24 -9.86 -37.20 -20.80
N VAL A 25 -9.71 -36.09 -20.07
CA VAL A 25 -8.41 -35.53 -19.66
C VAL A 25 -8.06 -36.10 -18.28
N PRO A 26 -6.85 -36.67 -18.08
CA PRO A 26 -6.51 -37.33 -16.82
C PRO A 26 -6.26 -36.33 -15.68
N SER A 27 -6.81 -36.65 -14.51
CA SER A 27 -6.58 -35.96 -13.24
C SER A 27 -5.14 -36.17 -12.77
N ARG A 28 -4.32 -35.11 -12.81
CA ARG A 28 -3.05 -35.07 -12.08
C ARG A 28 -3.32 -34.58 -10.66
N SER A 29 -3.08 -35.46 -9.69
CA SER A 29 -2.96 -35.08 -8.29
C SER A 29 -1.74 -34.17 -8.13
N ILE A 30 -1.94 -32.98 -7.56
CA ILE A 30 -0.84 -32.16 -7.09
C ILE A 30 -0.60 -32.59 -5.65
N ALA A 31 0.43 -33.40 -5.48
CA ALA A 31 0.98 -33.75 -4.18
C ALA A 31 1.49 -32.49 -3.49
N THR A 32 1.06 -32.30 -2.24
CA THR A 32 1.61 -31.34 -1.29
C THR A 32 3.02 -31.76 -0.90
N SER A 33 4.03 -31.23 -1.57
CA SER A 33 5.42 -31.40 -1.17
C SER A 33 5.76 -30.41 -0.05
N SER A 34 5.88 -30.95 1.16
CA SER A 34 6.44 -30.31 2.34
C SER A 34 7.94 -30.04 2.11
N TYR A 35 8.33 -28.77 2.04
CA TYR A 35 9.75 -28.40 2.09
C TYR A 35 10.21 -28.35 3.54
N ARG A 36 10.70 -29.49 4.05
CA ARG A 36 11.59 -29.54 5.23
C ARG A 36 12.96 -29.03 4.81
N ALA A 37 13.39 -27.89 5.35
CA ALA A 37 14.76 -27.44 5.23
C ALA A 37 15.67 -28.37 6.06
N ALA A 38 16.54 -29.11 5.37
CA ALA A 38 17.62 -29.87 5.99
C ALA A 38 18.71 -28.89 6.46
N ILE A 39 18.98 -28.88 7.76
CA ILE A 39 20.11 -28.17 8.37
C ILE A 39 21.36 -29.01 8.11
N ALA A 40 22.22 -28.53 7.21
CA ALA A 40 23.57 -29.04 7.06
C ALA A 40 24.52 -28.18 7.90
N THR A 41 25.07 -28.78 8.95
CA THR A 41 26.15 -28.23 9.77
C THR A 41 27.47 -28.27 9.01
N ALA A 42 28.13 -27.12 8.86
CA ALA A 42 29.53 -27.02 8.41
C ALA A 42 30.36 -26.23 9.45
N PRO A 43 31.67 -26.54 9.60
CA PRO A 43 32.41 -26.33 10.83
C PRO A 43 32.98 -24.91 10.98
N ARG A 44 33.12 -24.51 12.25
CA ARG A 44 33.70 -23.23 12.70
C ARG A 44 35.20 -23.17 12.41
N SER A 45 35.65 -22.15 11.69
CA SER A 45 37.05 -21.73 11.64
C SER A 45 37.26 -20.44 12.44
N ASN A 46 38.20 -20.50 13.38
CA ASN A 46 38.65 -19.39 14.23
C ASN A 46 39.19 -18.23 13.41
N VAL A 47 38.69 -17.01 13.66
CA VAL A 47 39.38 -15.77 13.27
C VAL A 47 39.48 -14.87 14.49
N THR A 48 40.74 -14.55 14.78
CA THR A 48 41.28 -13.78 15.90
C THR A 48 40.83 -12.32 15.89
N SER A 49 40.55 -11.81 17.09
CA SER A 49 40.18 -10.42 17.40
C SER A 49 41.33 -9.43 17.15
N ALA A 50 41.09 -8.42 16.32
CA ALA A 50 41.90 -7.20 16.26
C ALA A 50 41.01 -5.98 16.53
N ARG A 51 41.37 -5.19 17.57
CA ARG A 51 40.67 -3.97 18.00
C ARG A 51 40.79 -2.86 16.94
N PRO A 52 39.74 -2.06 16.65
CA PRO A 52 39.89 -0.84 15.88
C PRO A 52 40.36 0.34 16.74
N ARG A 53 41.37 1.07 16.24
CA ARG A 53 41.85 2.36 16.78
C ARG A 53 40.81 3.46 16.56
N ALA A 54 40.55 4.23 17.60
CA ALA A 54 39.65 5.39 17.57
C ALA A 54 40.23 6.55 16.75
N PHE A 55 39.49 7.04 15.77
CA PHE A 55 39.74 8.32 15.11
C PHE A 55 38.89 9.41 15.79
N ARG A 56 39.54 10.39 16.43
CA ARG A 56 38.90 11.62 16.94
C ARG A 56 38.66 12.58 15.77
N LEU A 57 37.41 12.93 15.50
CA LEU A 57 37.02 14.05 14.64
C LEU A 57 36.87 15.31 15.51
N ASN A 58 37.75 16.29 15.29
CA ASN A 58 37.62 17.63 15.86
C ASN A 58 36.47 18.36 15.14
N LEU A 59 35.42 18.68 15.90
CA LEU A 59 34.32 19.55 15.50
C LEU A 59 34.55 20.92 16.13
N GLN A 60 34.82 21.95 15.31
CA GLN A 60 34.49 23.36 15.60
C GLN A 60 34.89 24.24 14.41
N GLN A 61 33.91 24.70 13.62
CA GLN A 61 33.83 26.06 13.07
C GLN A 61 32.36 26.41 12.76
N PRO A 62 31.91 27.66 12.99
CA PRO A 62 30.51 28.04 12.89
C PRO A 62 30.05 28.33 11.45
N LEU A 63 28.83 27.92 11.13
CA LEU A 63 28.15 28.14 9.84
C LEU A 63 27.73 29.61 9.70
N SER A 64 28.29 30.30 8.71
CA SER A 64 27.78 31.60 8.25
C SER A 64 26.53 31.40 7.38
N GLN A 65 25.51 32.23 7.62
CA GLN A 65 24.26 32.27 6.88
C GLN A 65 24.50 32.64 5.41
N GLN A 66 24.40 31.67 4.50
CA GLN A 66 24.25 31.95 3.07
C GLN A 66 22.78 31.91 2.68
N ARG A 67 22.24 33.09 2.33
CA ARG A 67 20.95 33.30 1.67
C ARG A 67 20.90 32.45 0.38
N CYS A 68 19.73 31.87 0.10
CA CYS A 68 19.42 31.19 -1.17
C CYS A 68 19.67 32.13 -2.36
N ASN A 69 20.86 32.01 -2.95
CA ASN A 69 21.12 32.54 -4.28
C ASN A 69 20.45 31.59 -5.28
N LYS A 70 19.63 32.14 -6.17
CA LYS A 70 19.22 31.47 -7.41
C LYS A 70 20.51 30.96 -8.06
N HIS A 71 20.65 29.65 -8.23
CA HIS A 71 21.80 29.04 -8.89
C HIS A 71 21.84 29.48 -10.36
N THR A 72 22.46 30.63 -10.64
CA THR A 72 23.09 30.91 -11.94
C THR A 72 24.44 30.20 -11.94
N SER A 73 24.41 28.87 -11.95
CA SER A 73 25.60 28.06 -12.22
C SER A 73 25.84 28.07 -13.72
N THR A 74 27.03 28.46 -14.14
CA THR A 74 27.57 28.14 -15.46
C THR A 74 27.39 26.63 -15.69
N ASN A 75 26.54 26.30 -16.66
CA ASN A 75 25.91 24.99 -16.76
C ASN A 75 26.83 24.01 -17.49
N THR A 76 27.76 23.40 -16.77
CA THR A 76 28.37 22.15 -17.21
C THR A 76 27.76 20.99 -16.43
N ASN A 77 26.42 20.83 -16.49
CA ASN A 77 25.81 19.57 -16.08
C ASN A 77 26.50 18.45 -16.90
N PRO A 78 27.25 17.53 -16.24
CA PRO A 78 27.97 16.48 -16.94
C PRO A 78 27.00 15.48 -17.57
N TYR A 79 25.77 15.39 -17.03
CA TYR A 79 24.72 14.55 -17.57
C TYR A 79 23.94 15.31 -18.64
N LYS A 80 23.84 14.71 -19.82
CA LYS A 80 23.11 15.24 -20.97
C LYS A 80 21.85 14.45 -21.27
N SER A 81 21.62 13.36 -20.54
CA SER A 81 20.52 12.46 -20.80
C SER A 81 20.01 11.68 -19.59
N ILE A 82 18.70 11.46 -19.57
CA ILE A 82 17.99 10.62 -18.60
C ILE A 82 17.17 9.58 -19.36
N ALA A 83 17.03 8.38 -18.80
CA ALA A 83 16.09 7.37 -19.25
C ALA A 83 15.04 7.03 -18.19
N ILE A 84 13.81 6.73 -18.63
CA ILE A 84 12.77 6.09 -17.81
C ILE A 84 12.64 4.64 -18.27
N ARG A 85 13.01 3.69 -17.42
CA ARG A 85 12.91 2.27 -17.74
C ARG A 85 11.47 1.76 -17.74
N ARG A 86 11.24 0.62 -18.39
CA ARG A 86 10.02 -0.17 -18.22
C ARG A 86 10.13 -1.00 -16.94
N GLU A 87 9.11 -0.92 -16.08
CA GLU A 87 9.07 -1.68 -14.83
C GLU A 87 8.85 -3.17 -15.07
N GLY A 88 9.67 -4.02 -14.45
CA GLY A 88 9.65 -5.47 -14.62
C GLY A 88 9.18 -6.28 -13.40
N LYS A 89 8.97 -5.66 -12.23
CA LYS A 89 8.81 -6.38 -10.96
C LYS A 89 7.65 -7.37 -10.92
N ASN A 90 6.45 -6.94 -11.32
CA ASN A 90 5.26 -7.80 -11.40
C ASN A 90 4.23 -7.21 -12.39
N ARG A 91 3.10 -7.91 -12.56
CA ARG A 91 2.00 -7.49 -13.45
C ARG A 91 1.29 -6.20 -13.00
N TRP A 92 1.39 -5.84 -11.73
CA TRP A 92 0.67 -4.73 -11.11
C TRP A 92 1.45 -3.42 -11.04
N GLU A 93 2.79 -3.46 -11.18
CA GLU A 93 3.63 -2.25 -11.20
C GLU A 93 3.43 -1.48 -12.50
N ARG A 94 2.53 -0.49 -12.46
CA ARG A 94 2.13 0.35 -13.59
C ARG A 94 2.62 1.80 -13.44
N ARG A 95 3.28 2.15 -12.33
CA ARG A 95 3.79 3.50 -12.10
C ARG A 95 4.96 3.82 -13.03
N ALA A 96 5.34 5.09 -13.06
CA ALA A 96 6.52 5.58 -13.77
C ALA A 96 7.28 6.55 -12.86
N ALA A 97 8.60 6.59 -12.98
CA ALA A 97 9.45 7.48 -12.18
C ALA A 97 9.15 8.97 -12.43
N LEU A 98 8.79 9.33 -13.67
CA LEU A 98 8.30 10.65 -14.05
C LEU A 98 7.03 10.52 -14.88
N THR A 99 6.09 11.45 -14.67
CA THR A 99 4.91 11.59 -15.53
C THR A 99 5.28 12.28 -16.85
N PRO A 100 4.49 12.17 -17.91
CA PRO A 100 4.71 12.91 -19.16
C PRO A 100 4.84 14.42 -18.94
N GLU A 101 4.02 15.00 -18.05
CA GLU A 101 4.07 16.43 -17.73
C GLU A 101 5.37 16.82 -17.02
N ALA A 102 5.89 15.95 -16.14
CA ALA A 102 7.18 16.15 -15.50
C ALA A 102 8.34 16.04 -16.50
N VAL A 103 8.22 15.16 -17.50
CA VAL A 103 9.21 15.03 -18.59
C VAL A 103 9.22 16.26 -19.48
N GLU A 104 8.05 16.75 -19.89
CA GLU A 104 7.94 17.96 -20.69
C GLU A 104 8.59 19.15 -19.98
N ARG A 105 8.27 19.33 -18.69
CA ARG A 105 8.87 20.39 -17.87
C ARG A 105 10.40 20.23 -17.78
N LEU A 106 10.89 19.03 -17.50
CA LEU A 106 12.31 18.74 -17.40
C LEU A 106 13.06 19.09 -18.70
N ILE A 107 12.51 18.72 -19.86
CA ILE A 107 13.10 19.05 -21.16
C ILE A 107 13.10 20.56 -21.39
N LYS A 108 11.99 21.25 -21.14
CA LYS A 108 11.87 22.70 -21.33
C LYS A 108 12.83 23.49 -20.43
N GLU A 109 12.97 23.09 -19.18
CA GLU A 109 13.77 23.82 -18.19
C GLU A 109 15.27 23.55 -18.32
N THR A 110 15.68 22.37 -18.81
CA THR A 110 17.08 21.94 -18.76
C THR A 110 17.70 21.63 -20.12
N GLY A 111 16.89 21.42 -21.17
CA GLY A 111 17.35 20.94 -22.48
C GLY A 111 17.87 19.51 -22.47
N ILE A 112 17.66 18.74 -21.40
CA ILE A 112 18.16 17.37 -21.29
C ILE A 112 17.42 16.44 -22.25
N ARG A 113 18.13 15.46 -22.83
CA ARG A 113 17.50 14.41 -23.64
C ARG A 113 16.83 13.38 -22.72
N VAL A 114 15.57 13.07 -22.96
CA VAL A 114 14.83 12.06 -22.19
C VAL A 114 14.51 10.87 -23.08
N PHE A 115 15.01 9.70 -22.70
CA PHE A 115 14.68 8.41 -23.31
C PHE A 115 13.62 7.70 -22.48
N VAL A 116 12.70 7.00 -23.14
CA VAL A 116 11.67 6.22 -22.45
C VAL A 116 11.58 4.84 -23.08
N GLN A 117 11.79 3.79 -22.27
CA GLN A 117 11.54 2.43 -22.72
C GLN A 117 10.03 2.25 -23.00
N PRO A 118 9.64 1.70 -24.17
CA PRO A 118 8.25 1.40 -24.49
C PRO A 118 7.58 0.59 -23.39
N SER A 119 6.29 0.75 -23.13
CA SER A 119 5.59 -0.11 -22.16
C SER A 119 4.09 -0.12 -22.37
N THR A 120 3.54 -1.31 -22.60
CA THR A 120 2.09 -1.54 -22.63
C THR A 120 1.46 -1.64 -21.24
N LYS A 121 2.27 -1.75 -20.17
CA LYS A 121 1.82 -1.89 -18.78
C LYS A 121 1.69 -0.56 -18.05
N ARG A 122 2.60 0.38 -18.34
CA ARG A 122 2.70 1.68 -17.69
C ARG A 122 1.35 2.43 -17.79
N ILE A 123 0.97 3.13 -16.73
CA ILE A 123 -0.31 3.86 -16.69
C ILE A 123 -0.37 5.00 -17.71
N PHE A 124 0.79 5.52 -18.11
CA PHE A 124 0.97 6.49 -19.19
C PHE A 124 1.41 5.77 -20.46
N SER A 125 0.73 6.07 -21.57
CA SER A 125 1.10 5.53 -22.88
C SER A 125 2.40 6.15 -23.39
N ASP A 126 3.11 5.40 -24.23
CA ASP A 126 4.33 5.87 -24.90
C ASP A 126 4.07 7.14 -25.73
N GLU A 127 2.87 7.25 -26.31
CA GLU A 127 2.48 8.42 -27.11
C GLU A 127 2.48 9.71 -26.29
N LYS A 128 2.04 9.66 -25.02
CA LYS A 128 2.12 10.84 -24.15
C LYS A 128 3.55 11.28 -23.88
N TYR A 129 4.49 10.34 -23.82
CA TYR A 129 5.91 10.68 -23.68
C TYR A 129 6.49 11.28 -24.97
N ARG A 130 6.10 10.78 -26.15
CA ARG A 130 6.48 11.41 -27.43
C ARG A 130 6.00 12.85 -27.52
N GLN A 131 4.74 13.09 -27.16
CA GLN A 131 4.14 14.43 -27.11
C GLN A 131 4.84 15.35 -26.10
N ALA A 132 5.34 14.81 -25.00
CA ALA A 132 6.16 15.53 -24.03
C ALA A 132 7.60 15.84 -24.52
N GLY A 133 7.99 15.38 -25.71
CA GLY A 133 9.33 15.59 -26.30
C GLY A 133 10.34 14.49 -25.99
N ALA A 134 9.93 13.36 -25.40
CA ALA A 134 10.82 12.24 -25.12
C ALA A 134 11.03 11.33 -26.34
N ILE A 135 12.20 10.68 -26.39
CA ILE A 135 12.54 9.68 -27.39
C ILE A 135 12.17 8.30 -26.85
N VAL A 136 11.17 7.65 -27.49
CA VAL A 136 10.73 6.32 -27.09
C VAL A 136 11.55 5.25 -27.82
N GLN A 137 12.36 4.47 -27.10
CA GLN A 137 13.23 3.42 -27.65
C GLN A 137 13.58 2.34 -26.61
N GLU A 138 13.87 1.11 -27.05
CA GLU A 138 14.22 0.00 -26.13
C GLU A 138 15.62 0.15 -25.51
N ASP A 139 16.61 0.56 -26.31
CA ASP A 139 17.99 0.72 -25.83
C ASP A 139 18.15 1.98 -24.96
N LEU A 140 18.60 1.80 -23.73
CA LEU A 140 18.86 2.88 -22.76
C LEU A 140 20.35 3.19 -22.58
N SER A 141 21.24 2.49 -23.30
CA SER A 141 22.68 2.70 -23.25
C SER A 141 23.11 4.15 -23.56
N PRO A 142 22.39 4.94 -24.38
CA PRO A 142 22.71 6.35 -24.59
C PRO A 142 22.45 7.25 -23.37
N ALA A 143 21.70 6.80 -22.37
CA ALA A 143 21.35 7.60 -21.21
C ALA A 143 22.47 7.63 -20.15
N ASP A 144 22.66 8.75 -19.47
CA ASP A 144 23.62 8.86 -18.37
C ASP A 144 23.02 8.39 -17.04
N ILE A 145 21.74 8.73 -16.83
CA ILE A 145 20.97 8.39 -15.63
C ILE A 145 19.75 7.57 -16.04
N ILE A 146 19.49 6.46 -15.33
CA ILE A 146 18.34 5.58 -15.56
C ILE A 146 17.43 5.59 -14.33
N LEU A 147 16.20 6.07 -14.52
CA LEU A 147 15.17 6.16 -13.49
C LEU A 147 14.24 4.95 -13.57
N GLY A 148 13.93 4.37 -12.42
CA GLY A 148 12.91 3.33 -12.25
C GLY A 148 12.20 3.46 -10.91
N ILE A 149 11.07 2.77 -10.73
CA ILE A 149 10.37 2.70 -9.44
C ILE A 149 10.94 1.56 -8.62
N LYS A 150 10.95 0.34 -9.17
CA LYS A 150 11.43 -0.85 -8.49
C LYS A 150 12.86 -1.21 -8.90
N GLU A 151 13.44 -2.14 -8.14
CA GLU A 151 14.74 -2.73 -8.43
C GLU A 151 14.85 -3.26 -9.86
N VAL A 152 16.09 -3.29 -10.36
CA VAL A 152 16.43 -3.72 -11.72
C VAL A 152 17.00 -5.13 -11.64
N PRO A 153 16.50 -6.09 -12.44
CA PRO A 153 17.11 -7.41 -12.53
C PRO A 153 18.58 -7.30 -12.91
N VAL A 154 19.43 -8.12 -12.28
CA VAL A 154 20.89 -8.10 -12.44
C VAL A 154 21.34 -8.11 -13.91
N LYS A 155 20.65 -8.90 -14.74
CA LYS A 155 20.93 -9.05 -16.19
C LYS A 155 20.60 -7.80 -17.02
N ASP A 156 19.78 -6.90 -16.48
CA ASP A 156 19.33 -5.68 -17.16
C ASP A 156 20.10 -4.43 -16.69
N LEU A 157 21.07 -4.61 -15.76
CA LEU A 157 21.94 -3.52 -15.30
C LEU A 157 23.02 -3.22 -16.35
N ILE A 158 23.07 -1.96 -16.79
CA ILE A 158 24.06 -1.44 -17.74
C ILE A 158 25.27 -0.90 -16.96
N PRO A 159 26.50 -1.40 -17.20
CA PRO A 159 27.70 -0.94 -16.50
C PRO A 159 28.01 0.55 -16.68
N GLY A 160 28.62 1.16 -15.67
CA GLY A 160 29.08 2.56 -15.68
C GLY A 160 27.97 3.62 -15.67
N LYS A 161 26.72 3.24 -15.41
CA LYS A 161 25.56 4.15 -15.39
C LYS A 161 25.22 4.66 -13.99
N THR A 162 24.47 5.75 -13.93
CA THR A 162 23.80 6.17 -12.70
C THR A 162 22.36 5.65 -12.70
N TYR A 163 21.92 5.02 -11.61
CA TYR A 163 20.56 4.55 -11.43
C TYR A 163 19.87 5.25 -10.26
N VAL A 164 18.58 5.51 -10.41
CA VAL A 164 17.73 6.08 -9.34
C VAL A 164 16.44 5.27 -9.21
N TYR A 165 16.28 4.54 -8.11
CA TYR A 165 15.10 3.71 -7.81
C TYR A 165 15.04 3.30 -6.33
N PHE A 166 13.93 2.70 -5.90
CA PHE A 166 13.85 2.04 -4.58
C PHE A 166 14.63 0.73 -4.61
N SER A 167 15.86 0.74 -4.08
CA SER A 167 16.74 -0.43 -4.19
C SER A 167 16.36 -1.53 -3.22
N HIS A 168 15.75 -1.16 -2.09
CA HIS A 168 15.50 -2.03 -0.95
C HIS A 168 16.79 -2.76 -0.52
N THR A 169 17.89 -2.03 -0.36
CA THR A 169 19.18 -2.59 0.09
C THR A 169 19.69 -1.97 1.40
N HIS A 170 19.28 -0.73 1.72
CA HIS A 170 19.85 0.02 2.85
C HIS A 170 19.54 -0.59 4.23
N LYS A 171 18.52 -1.46 4.34
CA LYS A 171 18.18 -2.19 5.58
C LYS A 171 18.79 -3.59 5.61
N GLY A 172 19.69 -3.92 4.67
CA GLY A 172 20.32 -5.24 4.57
C GLY A 172 19.37 -6.34 4.08
N GLN A 173 18.38 -6.00 3.25
CA GLN A 173 17.40 -6.98 2.78
C GLN A 173 18.05 -8.06 1.90
N ALA A 174 18.15 -9.28 2.44
CA ALA A 174 18.92 -10.39 1.87
C ALA A 174 18.60 -10.66 0.39
N TYR A 175 17.33 -10.56 -0.01
CA TYR A 175 16.89 -10.84 -1.38
C TYR A 175 17.46 -9.89 -2.43
N ASN A 176 17.85 -8.66 -2.06
CA ASN A 176 18.40 -7.66 -2.97
C ASN A 176 19.91 -7.42 -2.80
N MET A 177 20.55 -8.05 -1.81
CA MET A 177 22.00 -7.94 -1.63
C MET A 177 22.82 -8.43 -2.84
N PRO A 178 22.44 -9.50 -3.57
CA PRO A 178 23.13 -9.87 -4.81
C PRO A 178 23.10 -8.77 -5.87
N MET A 179 21.96 -8.07 -6.01
CA MET A 179 21.84 -6.93 -6.93
C MET A 179 22.76 -5.77 -6.52
N LEU A 180 22.90 -5.50 -5.22
CA LEU A 180 23.84 -4.49 -4.73
C LEU A 180 25.28 -4.85 -5.06
N GLN A 181 25.66 -6.13 -4.92
CA GLN A 181 27.00 -6.60 -5.32
C GLN A 181 27.24 -6.38 -6.81
N ASP A 182 26.25 -6.67 -7.65
CA ASP A 182 26.31 -6.39 -9.09
C ASP A 182 26.42 -4.90 -9.43
N VAL A 183 25.73 -4.04 -8.69
CA VAL A 183 25.85 -2.58 -8.82
C VAL A 183 27.30 -2.16 -8.58
N LEU A 184 27.97 -2.69 -7.57
CA LEU A 184 29.38 -2.43 -7.30
C LEU A 184 30.30 -2.99 -8.41
N ASN A 185 30.10 -4.26 -8.79
CA ASN A 185 30.92 -4.92 -9.81
C ASN A 185 30.84 -4.25 -11.19
N LYS A 186 29.71 -3.60 -11.49
CA LYS A 186 29.44 -2.92 -12.76
C LYS A 186 29.78 -1.44 -12.73
N ASP A 187 30.42 -0.94 -11.67
CA ASP A 187 30.73 0.48 -11.45
C ASP A 187 29.49 1.39 -11.63
N ILE A 188 28.36 0.94 -11.07
CA ILE A 188 27.09 1.67 -11.13
C ILE A 188 26.98 2.59 -9.93
N ARG A 189 26.64 3.86 -10.18
CA ARG A 189 26.23 4.79 -9.12
C ARG A 189 24.74 4.60 -8.82
N LEU A 190 24.41 4.21 -7.59
CA LEU A 190 23.02 4.02 -7.16
C LEU A 190 22.57 5.16 -6.23
N ILE A 191 21.47 5.82 -6.59
CA ILE A 191 20.78 6.82 -5.77
C ILE A 191 19.44 6.23 -5.33
N ASP A 192 19.32 5.91 -4.03
CA ASP A 192 18.09 5.31 -3.50
C ASP A 192 17.04 6.38 -3.14
N TYR A 193 15.87 6.31 -3.77
CA TYR A 193 14.74 7.20 -3.46
C TYR A 193 14.34 7.17 -1.97
N GLU A 194 14.53 6.03 -1.30
CA GLU A 194 14.18 5.86 0.10
C GLU A 194 14.99 6.77 1.03
N LEU A 195 16.22 7.09 0.64
CA LEU A 195 17.17 7.89 1.42
C LEU A 195 17.18 9.37 1.00
N MET A 196 16.35 9.77 0.04
CA MET A 196 16.24 11.17 -0.38
C MET A 196 15.46 11.99 0.65
N THR A 197 16.17 12.88 1.34
CA THR A 197 15.61 13.76 2.37
C THR A 197 15.86 15.23 2.10
N ASN A 198 15.03 16.11 2.67
CA ASN A 198 15.31 17.54 2.77
C ASN A 198 16.34 17.85 3.89
N GLU A 199 16.63 19.13 4.08
CA GLU A 199 17.55 19.64 5.12
C GLU A 199 17.12 19.24 6.55
N LYS A 200 15.81 19.05 6.77
CA LYS A 200 15.23 18.59 8.05
C LYS A 200 15.17 17.06 8.17
N LYS A 201 15.88 16.32 7.31
CA LYS A 201 15.88 14.85 7.23
C LYS A 201 14.50 14.22 6.93
N GLN A 202 13.54 15.00 6.44
CA GLN A 202 12.24 14.48 6.03
C GLN A 202 12.35 13.87 4.64
N ARG A 203 11.87 12.63 4.50
CA ARG A 203 11.86 11.90 3.22
C ARG A 203 11.00 12.63 2.19
N LEU A 204 11.54 12.81 0.98
CA LEU A 204 10.89 13.54 -0.11
C LEU A 204 10.05 12.63 -1.02
N VAL A 205 10.51 11.40 -1.24
CA VAL A 205 9.86 10.46 -2.17
C VAL A 205 9.15 9.36 -1.38
N LEU A 206 7.83 9.49 -1.25
CA LEU A 206 6.98 8.56 -0.50
C LEU A 206 5.61 8.40 -1.16
N PHE A 207 4.97 7.24 -0.94
CA PHE A 207 3.66 6.92 -1.51
C PHE A 207 2.55 6.79 -0.47
N GLY A 208 2.81 7.15 0.80
CA GLY A 208 1.89 6.88 1.91
C GLY A 208 0.46 7.32 1.65
N ARG A 209 0.25 8.54 1.12
CA ARG A 209 -1.10 9.04 0.83
C ARG A 209 -1.83 8.23 -0.25
N HIS A 210 -1.12 7.79 -1.27
CA HIS A 210 -1.67 6.95 -2.34
C HIS A 210 -1.94 5.53 -1.86
N ALA A 211 -1.10 4.98 -0.97
CA ALA A 211 -1.37 3.72 -0.31
C ALA A 211 -2.66 3.80 0.52
N GLY A 212 -2.87 4.91 1.24
CA GLY A 212 -4.13 5.21 1.92
C GLY A 212 -5.34 5.22 0.97
N TYR A 213 -5.22 5.87 -0.19
CA TYR A 213 -6.30 5.90 -1.18
C TYR A 213 -6.68 4.49 -1.64
N ALA A 214 -5.70 3.71 -2.10
CA ALA A 214 -5.94 2.36 -2.59
C ALA A 214 -6.45 1.43 -1.50
N GLY A 215 -5.83 1.47 -0.31
CA GLY A 215 -6.19 0.61 0.82
C GLY A 215 -7.58 0.87 1.37
N MET A 216 -8.07 2.12 1.33
CA MET A 216 -9.47 2.40 1.68
C MET A 216 -10.43 1.79 0.66
N ILE A 217 -10.17 1.96 -0.65
CA ILE A 217 -11.02 1.42 -1.72
C ILE A 217 -11.07 -0.10 -1.64
N ASP A 218 -9.90 -0.75 -1.58
CA ASP A 218 -9.79 -2.21 -1.52
C ASP A 218 -10.34 -2.76 -0.21
N GLY A 219 -10.20 -2.03 0.90
CA GLY A 219 -10.80 -2.36 2.18
C GLY A 219 -12.32 -2.38 2.16
N VAL A 220 -12.94 -1.36 1.55
CA VAL A 220 -14.40 -1.28 1.38
C VAL A 220 -14.90 -2.37 0.43
N HIS A 221 -14.17 -2.61 -0.67
CA HIS A 221 -14.46 -3.73 -1.56
C HIS A 221 -14.42 -5.07 -0.81
N GLY A 222 -13.38 -5.30 -0.01
CA GLY A 222 -13.24 -6.50 0.82
C GLY A 222 -14.35 -6.64 1.86
N LEU A 223 -14.80 -5.54 2.46
CA LEU A 223 -15.98 -5.52 3.33
C LEU A 223 -17.25 -5.97 2.58
N GLY A 224 -17.48 -5.45 1.36
CA GLY A 224 -18.59 -5.87 0.52
C GLY A 224 -18.56 -7.37 0.21
N GLN A 225 -17.40 -7.92 -0.15
CA GLN A 225 -17.21 -9.35 -0.38
C GLN A 225 -17.46 -10.18 0.88
N ARG A 226 -16.98 -9.70 2.04
CA ARG A 226 -17.22 -10.34 3.33
C ARG A 226 -18.71 -10.42 3.65
N LEU A 227 -19.43 -9.32 3.49
CA LEU A 227 -20.88 -9.26 3.75
C LEU A 227 -21.65 -10.20 2.82
N LEU A 228 -21.28 -10.24 1.54
CA LEU A 228 -21.85 -11.21 0.59
C LEU A 228 -21.59 -12.66 1.03
N GLY A 229 -20.37 -12.97 1.49
CA GLY A 229 -20.03 -14.29 2.02
C GLY A 229 -20.81 -14.67 3.29
N LEU A 230 -21.34 -13.69 4.02
CA LEU A 230 -22.24 -13.89 5.15
C LEU A 230 -23.73 -13.97 4.74
N GLY A 231 -24.04 -13.87 3.44
CA GLY A 231 -25.40 -13.95 2.90
C GLY A 231 -26.11 -12.60 2.74
N TYR A 232 -25.40 -11.47 2.86
CA TYR A 232 -26.00 -10.14 2.82
C TYR A 232 -25.67 -9.42 1.51
N SER A 233 -26.71 -8.93 0.84
CA SER A 233 -26.55 -7.87 -0.16
C SER A 233 -26.36 -6.55 0.58
N SER A 234 -25.32 -5.80 0.24
CA SER A 234 -25.03 -4.51 0.87
C SER A 234 -24.50 -3.51 -0.16
N PRO A 235 -24.66 -2.19 0.06
CA PRO A 235 -24.15 -1.18 -0.85
C PRO A 235 -22.64 -1.33 -1.16
N PHE A 236 -21.87 -1.82 -0.19
CA PHE A 236 -20.42 -2.03 -0.31
C PHE A 236 -20.01 -3.02 -1.40
N LEU A 237 -20.90 -3.95 -1.78
CA LEU A 237 -20.62 -4.97 -2.79
C LEU A 237 -20.32 -4.38 -4.18
N HIS A 238 -20.88 -3.20 -4.48
CA HIS A 238 -20.79 -2.59 -5.80
C HIS A 238 -19.50 -1.80 -6.04
N LEU A 239 -18.66 -1.63 -5.01
CA LEU A 239 -17.37 -0.97 -5.18
C LEU A 239 -16.35 -1.95 -5.78
N GLY A 240 -15.65 -1.54 -6.83
CA GLY A 240 -14.55 -2.31 -7.42
C GLY A 240 -13.25 -2.13 -6.64
N MET A 241 -12.26 -2.99 -6.91
CA MET A 241 -10.89 -2.79 -6.41
C MET A 241 -10.26 -1.53 -7.00
N ALA A 242 -9.30 -0.94 -6.29
CA ALA A 242 -8.61 0.30 -6.66
C ALA A 242 -8.03 0.27 -8.07
N HIS A 243 -7.50 -0.86 -8.51
CA HIS A 243 -6.89 -1.02 -9.83
C HIS A 243 -7.90 -1.02 -11.00
N ASN A 244 -9.20 -1.14 -10.72
CA ASN A 244 -10.26 -1.03 -11.72
C ASN A 244 -10.52 0.44 -12.11
N TYR A 245 -10.05 1.39 -11.31
CA TYR A 245 -10.24 2.81 -11.55
C TYR A 245 -9.02 3.43 -12.22
N LYS A 246 -9.24 4.18 -13.30
CA LYS A 246 -8.17 4.90 -14.00
C LYS A 246 -7.66 6.10 -13.19
N THR A 247 -8.53 6.73 -12.40
CA THR A 247 -8.21 7.93 -11.62
C THR A 247 -8.86 7.87 -10.24
N LEU A 248 -8.27 8.58 -9.27
CA LEU A 248 -8.85 8.75 -7.95
C LEU A 248 -10.26 9.38 -8.00
N ALA A 249 -10.48 10.32 -8.92
CA ALA A 249 -11.80 10.95 -9.10
C ALA A 249 -12.87 9.92 -9.48
N SER A 250 -12.56 8.99 -10.41
CA SER A 250 -13.50 7.93 -10.78
C SER A 250 -13.80 6.96 -9.63
N ALA A 251 -12.80 6.66 -8.79
CA ALA A 251 -13.00 5.85 -7.60
C ALA A 251 -13.89 6.58 -6.57
N LYS A 252 -13.66 7.87 -6.33
CA LYS A 252 -14.48 8.68 -5.42
C LYS A 252 -15.94 8.80 -5.88
N LEU A 253 -16.19 8.93 -7.19
CA LEU A 253 -17.54 8.90 -7.74
C LEU A 253 -18.25 7.56 -7.45
N ALA A 254 -17.54 6.43 -7.55
CA ALA A 254 -18.10 5.13 -7.21
C ALA A 254 -18.41 5.01 -5.70
N LEU A 255 -17.55 5.55 -4.82
CA LEU A 255 -17.85 5.63 -3.38
C LEU A 255 -19.05 6.55 -3.10
N GLN A 256 -19.20 7.66 -3.82
CA GLN A 256 -20.35 8.56 -3.67
C GLN A 256 -21.64 7.88 -4.09
N ALA A 257 -21.63 7.11 -5.18
CA ALA A 257 -22.79 6.33 -5.60
C ALA A 257 -23.21 5.31 -4.53
N LEU A 258 -22.24 4.57 -3.96
CA LEU A 258 -22.46 3.70 -2.80
C LEU A 258 -23.00 4.49 -1.61
N GLY A 259 -22.43 5.67 -1.32
CA GLY A 259 -22.85 6.53 -0.24
C GLY A 259 -24.29 7.03 -0.37
N ASN A 260 -24.75 7.33 -1.59
CA ASN A 260 -26.14 7.68 -1.86
C ASN A 260 -27.08 6.52 -1.51
N THR A 261 -26.72 5.28 -1.90
CA THR A 261 -27.49 4.10 -1.49
C THR A 261 -27.56 3.95 0.04
N ILE A 262 -26.46 4.25 0.76
CA ILE A 262 -26.49 4.26 2.23
C ILE A 262 -27.45 5.33 2.78
N MET A 263 -27.48 6.53 2.18
CA MET A 263 -28.41 7.57 2.64
C MET A 263 -29.87 7.21 2.40
N ASP A 264 -30.17 6.57 1.27
CA ASP A 264 -31.54 6.23 0.85
C ASP A 264 -32.07 4.98 1.56
N GLU A 265 -31.25 3.93 1.67
CA GLU A 265 -31.66 2.60 2.15
C GLU A 265 -31.15 2.28 3.55
N GLY A 266 -30.12 2.99 4.00
CA GLY A 266 -29.39 2.69 5.22
C GLY A 266 -28.40 1.53 5.09
N THR A 267 -27.55 1.39 6.10
CA THR A 267 -26.82 0.13 6.34
C THR A 267 -27.76 -0.95 6.88
N PRO A 268 -27.50 -2.25 6.65
CA PRO A 268 -28.45 -3.28 7.05
C PRO A 268 -28.60 -3.33 8.58
N ARG A 269 -29.84 -3.29 9.06
CA ARG A 269 -30.19 -3.12 10.49
C ARG A 269 -29.53 -4.15 11.42
N GLU A 270 -29.34 -5.36 10.94
CA GLU A 270 -28.74 -6.45 11.72
C GLU A 270 -27.30 -6.15 12.16
N PHE A 271 -26.53 -5.39 11.36
CA PHE A 271 -25.15 -5.01 11.69
C PHE A 271 -25.09 -3.87 12.72
N GLY A 272 -26.23 -3.22 13.00
CA GLY A 272 -26.25 -1.97 13.75
C GLY A 272 -25.42 -0.87 13.05
N PRO A 273 -24.93 0.13 13.80
CA PRO A 273 -24.10 1.18 13.22
C PRO A 273 -22.76 0.60 12.78
N MET A 274 -22.39 0.85 11.53
CA MET A 274 -21.10 0.44 11.01
C MET A 274 -20.01 1.45 11.40
N THR A 275 -19.01 0.98 12.13
CA THR A 275 -17.92 1.79 12.66
C THR A 275 -16.60 1.49 11.93
N PHE A 276 -15.98 2.52 11.38
CA PHE A 276 -14.73 2.48 10.64
C PHE A 276 -13.62 3.09 11.50
N VAL A 277 -12.66 2.28 11.93
CA VAL A 277 -11.58 2.71 12.80
C VAL A 277 -10.30 2.88 12.00
N PHE A 278 -9.77 4.10 11.99
CA PHE A 278 -8.50 4.45 11.36
C PHE A 278 -7.40 4.46 12.41
N THR A 279 -6.33 3.69 12.22
CA THR A 279 -5.18 3.74 13.14
C THR A 279 -4.09 4.67 12.60
N GLY A 280 -3.52 5.46 13.52
CA GLY A 280 -2.47 6.43 13.22
C GLY A 280 -2.95 7.67 12.46
N ASN A 281 -2.09 8.69 12.43
CA ASN A 281 -2.40 10.02 11.88
C ASN A 281 -1.45 10.43 10.73
N GLY A 282 -0.69 9.48 10.21
CA GLY A 282 0.29 9.67 9.14
C GLY A 282 -0.33 9.84 7.75
N ASN A 283 0.53 9.93 6.73
CA ASN A 283 0.11 10.11 5.34
C ASN A 283 -0.84 9.01 4.84
N VAL A 284 -0.67 7.77 5.32
CA VAL A 284 -1.52 6.63 4.97
C VAL A 284 -2.94 6.84 5.49
N SER A 285 -3.10 7.04 6.80
CA SER A 285 -4.41 7.31 7.43
C SER A 285 -5.10 8.52 6.79
N LYS A 286 -4.39 9.65 6.64
CA LYS A 286 -4.91 10.85 5.95
C LYS A 286 -5.34 10.59 4.50
N GLY A 287 -4.64 9.69 3.81
CA GLY A 287 -5.03 9.23 2.48
C GLY A 287 -6.35 8.48 2.53
N ALA A 288 -6.44 7.46 3.40
CA ALA A 288 -7.63 6.64 3.54
C ALA A 288 -8.86 7.46 3.96
N GLN A 289 -8.72 8.33 4.96
CA GLN A 289 -9.76 9.25 5.40
C GLN A 289 -10.26 10.15 4.26
N SER A 290 -9.37 10.65 3.39
CA SER A 290 -9.77 11.47 2.23
C SER A 290 -10.66 10.73 1.23
N VAL A 291 -10.50 9.41 1.10
CA VAL A 291 -11.40 8.57 0.30
C VAL A 291 -12.67 8.27 1.07
N PHE A 292 -12.56 7.94 2.36
CA PHE A 292 -13.70 7.69 3.23
C PHE A 292 -14.69 8.86 3.28
N HIS A 293 -14.22 10.11 3.22
CA HIS A 293 -15.08 11.30 3.19
C HIS A 293 -16.04 11.36 1.98
N SER A 294 -15.91 10.46 1.00
CA SER A 294 -16.88 10.28 -0.08
C SER A 294 -18.14 9.52 0.36
N LEU A 295 -18.16 8.92 1.55
CA LEU A 295 -19.32 8.26 2.15
C LEU A 295 -20.10 9.24 3.06
N PRO A 296 -21.40 9.04 3.28
CA PRO A 296 -22.12 9.72 4.36
C PRO A 296 -21.53 9.25 5.70
N HIS A 297 -20.93 10.16 6.47
CA HIS A 297 -20.19 9.77 7.66
C HIS A 297 -20.34 10.73 8.83
N GLU A 298 -20.03 10.22 10.01
CA GLU A 298 -19.94 10.98 11.26
C GLU A 298 -18.71 10.53 12.03
N TYR A 299 -17.80 11.46 12.34
CA TYR A 299 -16.66 11.18 13.21
C TYR A 299 -17.07 11.25 14.67
N VAL A 300 -16.60 10.29 15.45
CA VAL A 300 -16.78 10.19 16.90
C VAL A 300 -15.44 10.03 17.59
N ASP A 301 -15.35 10.46 18.84
CA ASP A 301 -14.19 10.19 19.69
C ASP A 301 -14.07 8.68 19.94
N PRO A 302 -12.85 8.10 19.94
CA PRO A 302 -12.65 6.69 20.27
C PRO A 302 -13.39 6.23 21.55
N LYS A 303 -13.48 7.08 22.58
CA LYS A 303 -14.19 6.77 23.84
C LYS A 303 -15.70 6.60 23.69
N ASP A 304 -16.28 7.14 22.61
CA ASP A 304 -17.71 7.06 22.30
C ASP A 304 -18.07 5.81 21.48
N LEU A 305 -17.08 5.09 20.94
CA LEU A 305 -17.30 3.87 20.16
C LEU A 305 -18.20 2.83 20.85
N PRO A 306 -18.05 2.52 22.16
CA PRO A 306 -18.95 1.59 22.84
C PRO A 306 -20.41 2.03 22.78
N ARG A 307 -20.66 3.33 23.06
CA ARG A 307 -21.99 3.93 23.05
C ARG A 307 -22.62 3.89 21.67
N ILE A 308 -21.84 4.19 20.63
CA ILE A 308 -22.30 4.11 19.24
C ILE A 308 -22.60 2.65 18.88
N ALA A 309 -21.66 1.74 19.08
CA ALA A 309 -21.76 0.34 18.68
C ALA A 309 -22.95 -0.40 19.30
N GLN A 310 -23.38 -0.01 20.51
CA GLN A 310 -24.48 -0.64 21.24
C GLN A 310 -25.83 0.09 21.06
N SER A 311 -25.84 1.27 20.42
CA SER A 311 -27.05 2.08 20.30
C SER A 311 -28.08 1.43 19.37
N LYS A 312 -29.31 1.26 19.88
CA LYS A 312 -30.47 0.76 19.11
C LYS A 312 -31.17 1.85 18.28
N ASN A 313 -30.94 3.12 18.61
CA ASN A 313 -31.60 4.28 17.97
C ASN A 313 -30.63 5.09 17.10
N VAL A 314 -29.53 4.46 16.70
CA VAL A 314 -28.50 5.11 15.90
C VAL A 314 -28.98 5.33 14.46
N ARG A 315 -28.39 6.32 13.79
CA ARG A 315 -28.70 6.61 12.40
C ARG A 315 -27.98 5.60 11.49
N LEU A 316 -28.73 4.93 10.63
CA LEU A 316 -28.19 3.95 9.67
C LEU A 316 -27.95 4.54 8.28
N ASP A 317 -28.37 5.78 8.05
CA ASP A 317 -28.18 6.55 6.80
C ASP A 317 -26.75 7.08 6.62
N ARG A 318 -25.82 6.61 7.45
CA ARG A 318 -24.41 6.98 7.49
C ARG A 318 -23.57 5.88 8.11
N VAL A 319 -22.25 6.00 7.96
CA VAL A 319 -21.26 5.21 8.68
C VAL A 319 -20.55 6.07 9.74
N TYR A 320 -20.07 5.46 10.80
CA TYR A 320 -19.35 6.14 11.87
C TYR A 320 -17.85 5.92 11.71
N ALA A 321 -17.05 6.93 12.05
CA ALA A 321 -15.59 6.81 12.02
C ALA A 321 -14.93 7.28 13.31
N ALA A 322 -13.83 6.65 13.68
CA ALA A 322 -12.96 7.12 14.76
C ALA A 322 -11.51 7.05 14.32
N GLU A 323 -10.74 8.10 14.63
CA GLU A 323 -9.29 8.09 14.50
C GLU A 323 -8.68 7.65 15.83
N VAL A 324 -8.09 6.45 15.83
CA VAL A 324 -7.49 5.81 17.00
C VAL A 324 -5.97 5.97 16.94
N ASN A 325 -5.46 6.70 17.92
CA ASN A 325 -4.04 6.97 18.12
C ASN A 325 -3.46 6.12 19.24
N ILE A 326 -2.13 6.13 19.38
CA ILE A 326 -1.39 5.32 20.37
C ILE A 326 -1.98 5.47 21.78
N LYS A 327 -2.26 6.71 22.21
CA LYS A 327 -2.82 7.01 23.53
C LYS A 327 -4.19 6.36 23.82
N ASP A 328 -4.93 5.98 22.79
CA ASP A 328 -6.29 5.48 22.92
C ASP A 328 -6.32 3.96 23.16
N HIS A 329 -5.22 3.25 22.89
CA HIS A 329 -5.18 1.79 22.95
C HIS A 329 -3.85 1.19 23.42
N ILE A 330 -2.85 2.01 23.74
CA ILE A 330 -1.57 1.59 24.32
C ILE A 330 -1.50 2.09 25.76
N VAL A 331 -1.18 1.18 26.69
CA VAL A 331 -1.05 1.50 28.11
C VAL A 331 0.24 0.96 28.68
N HIS A 332 0.80 1.65 29.66
CA HIS A 332 1.95 1.17 30.43
C HIS A 332 1.51 0.01 31.34
N LYS A 333 2.28 -1.10 31.35
CA LYS A 333 1.95 -2.33 32.10
C LYS A 333 1.64 -2.07 33.58
N ASP A 334 2.47 -1.27 34.23
CA ASP A 334 2.33 -1.00 35.67
C ASP A 334 1.34 0.12 36.03
N LYS A 335 1.10 1.06 35.11
CA LYS A 335 0.30 2.28 35.39
C LYS A 335 -1.12 2.20 34.84
N GLY A 336 -1.39 1.27 33.91
CA GLY A 336 -2.69 1.11 33.27
C GLY A 336 -3.10 2.26 32.32
N VAL A 337 -2.23 3.25 32.10
CA VAL A 337 -2.49 4.42 31.24
C VAL A 337 -1.32 4.67 30.30
N PHE A 338 -1.57 5.39 29.20
CA PHE A 338 -0.51 5.89 28.34
C PHE A 338 0.29 7.00 29.06
N THR A 339 1.61 6.90 29.07
CA THR A 339 2.48 7.87 29.76
C THR A 339 3.00 8.96 28.82
N SER A 340 3.83 8.60 27.84
CA SER A 340 4.36 9.54 26.84
C SER A 340 4.79 8.82 25.56
N ALA A 341 4.83 9.58 24.47
CA ALA A 341 5.37 9.08 23.20
C ALA A 341 6.86 8.76 23.30
N ASP A 342 7.66 9.57 24.00
CA ASP A 342 9.09 9.36 24.10
C ASP A 342 9.42 8.06 24.86
N GLU A 343 8.73 7.80 25.98
CA GLU A 343 8.89 6.55 26.72
C GLU A 343 8.45 5.35 25.87
N TYR A 344 7.34 5.46 25.14
CA TYR A 344 6.86 4.40 24.26
C TYR A 344 7.86 4.03 23.16
N HIS A 345 8.55 5.02 22.57
CA HIS A 345 9.55 4.74 21.53
C HIS A 345 10.87 4.22 22.07
N GLN A 346 11.29 4.65 23.27
CA GLN A 346 12.54 4.22 23.90
C GLN A 346 12.42 2.87 24.61
N HIS A 347 11.26 2.60 25.20
CA HIS A 347 10.97 1.43 26.05
C HIS A 347 9.62 0.78 25.69
N PRO A 348 9.41 0.36 24.43
CA PRO A 348 8.13 -0.22 24.00
C PRO A 348 7.75 -1.49 24.76
N GLU A 349 8.73 -2.21 25.31
CA GLU A 349 8.54 -3.40 26.13
C GLU A 349 7.75 -3.14 27.43
N ARG A 350 7.67 -1.89 27.89
CA ARG A 350 6.89 -1.49 29.07
C ARG A 350 5.40 -1.31 28.79
N PHE A 351 4.99 -1.40 27.52
CA PHE A 351 3.63 -1.14 27.10
C PHE A 351 2.94 -2.40 26.60
N VAL A 352 1.61 -2.37 26.65
CA VAL A 352 0.72 -3.38 26.04
C VAL A 352 -0.38 -2.68 25.27
N SER A 353 -0.97 -3.39 24.31
CA SER A 353 -2.16 -2.90 23.62
C SER A 353 -3.44 -3.42 24.26
N ASN A 354 -4.34 -2.50 24.59
CA ASN A 354 -5.72 -2.75 25.00
C ASN A 354 -6.71 -2.63 23.83
N PHE A 355 -6.23 -2.58 22.57
CA PHE A 355 -7.11 -2.41 21.41
C PHE A 355 -8.17 -3.51 21.32
N SER A 356 -7.81 -4.75 21.66
CA SER A 356 -8.75 -5.88 21.64
C SER A 356 -9.90 -5.76 22.63
N GLN A 357 -9.73 -4.98 23.70
CA GLN A 357 -10.73 -4.77 24.75
C GLN A 357 -11.53 -3.49 24.51
N GLU A 358 -10.83 -2.40 24.17
CA GLU A 358 -11.42 -1.04 24.17
C GLU A 358 -11.92 -0.60 22.79
N ILE A 359 -11.39 -1.16 21.70
CA ILE A 359 -11.64 -0.65 20.34
C ILE A 359 -12.23 -1.72 19.42
N ALA A 360 -11.60 -2.90 19.35
CA ALA A 360 -12.01 -3.98 18.44
C ALA A 360 -13.47 -4.43 18.61
N PRO A 361 -14.01 -4.59 19.84
CA PRO A 361 -15.41 -4.96 20.06
C PRO A 361 -16.41 -3.92 19.53
N HIS A 362 -15.94 -2.72 19.18
CA HIS A 362 -16.77 -1.62 18.71
C HIS A 362 -16.43 -1.18 17.29
N SER A 363 -15.59 -1.94 16.59
CA SER A 363 -15.13 -1.66 15.23
C SER A 363 -15.77 -2.62 14.24
N SER A 364 -16.47 -2.14 13.21
CA SER A 364 -16.92 -3.00 12.10
C SER A 364 -15.80 -3.25 11.09
N MET A 365 -15.03 -2.21 10.76
CA MET A 365 -13.89 -2.29 9.87
C MET A 365 -12.71 -1.53 10.46
N VAL A 366 -11.52 -2.13 10.41
CA VAL A 366 -10.27 -1.47 10.84
C VAL A 366 -9.43 -1.14 9.61
N ILE A 367 -8.96 0.10 9.53
CA ILE A 367 -8.07 0.61 8.50
C ILE A 367 -6.74 0.91 9.18
N ASN A 368 -5.81 -0.03 9.06
CA ASN A 368 -4.52 0.09 9.74
C ASN A 368 -3.53 0.90 8.89
N GLY A 369 -3.23 2.12 9.35
CA GLY A 369 -2.28 3.03 8.71
C GLY A 369 -1.01 3.27 9.52
N ALA A 370 -0.89 2.65 10.70
CA ALA A 370 0.25 2.74 11.58
C ALA A 370 1.28 1.65 11.25
N TYR A 371 2.53 2.06 10.99
CA TYR A 371 3.64 1.12 10.86
C TYR A 371 3.89 0.39 12.19
N TRP A 372 4.27 -0.88 12.10
CA TRP A 372 4.59 -1.72 13.23
C TRP A 372 5.87 -2.51 12.97
N ASP A 373 6.68 -2.71 14.00
CA ASP A 373 7.77 -3.68 14.04
C ASP A 373 7.76 -4.45 15.36
N GLU A 374 8.49 -5.56 15.41
CA GLU A 374 8.44 -6.55 16.50
C GLU A 374 8.76 -6.02 17.90
N ARG A 375 9.44 -4.87 18.00
CA ARG A 375 9.78 -4.26 19.29
C ARG A 375 8.54 -3.68 19.98
N PHE A 376 7.53 -3.32 19.19
CA PHE A 376 6.32 -2.65 19.67
C PHE A 376 5.18 -3.65 19.93
N PRO A 377 4.29 -3.37 20.89
CA PRO A 377 3.11 -4.19 21.09
C PRO A 377 2.27 -4.26 19.81
N ARG A 378 1.81 -5.46 19.46
CA ARG A 378 0.85 -5.65 18.36
C ARG A 378 -0.45 -4.94 18.68
N LEU A 379 -1.16 -4.48 17.66
CA LEU A 379 -2.52 -3.97 17.80
C LEU A 379 -3.42 -5.04 18.47
N MET A 380 -3.42 -6.25 17.93
CA MET A 380 -3.97 -7.44 18.60
C MET A 380 -3.32 -8.71 18.06
N THR A 381 -3.47 -9.81 18.80
CA THR A 381 -3.11 -11.16 18.39
C THR A 381 -4.27 -11.88 17.72
N HIS A 382 -4.00 -12.99 17.04
CA HIS A 382 -5.05 -13.85 16.47
C HIS A 382 -5.97 -14.44 17.55
N ASP A 383 -5.46 -14.76 18.74
CA ASP A 383 -6.28 -15.26 19.85
C ASP A 383 -7.20 -14.19 20.42
N GLN A 384 -6.69 -12.96 20.55
CA GLN A 384 -7.52 -11.81 20.91
C GLN A 384 -8.62 -11.56 19.87
N LEU A 385 -8.29 -11.60 18.56
CA LEU A 385 -9.29 -11.46 17.51
C LEU A 385 -10.37 -12.55 17.60
N ARG A 386 -9.97 -13.81 17.78
CA ARG A 386 -10.91 -14.93 17.97
C ARG A 386 -11.79 -14.73 19.19
N THR A 387 -11.22 -14.26 20.30
CA THR A 387 -11.96 -13.97 21.53
C THR A 387 -13.01 -12.89 21.29
N VAL A 388 -12.63 -11.77 20.65
CA VAL A 388 -13.55 -10.69 20.29
C VAL A 388 -14.69 -11.22 19.41
N GLN A 389 -14.38 -12.03 18.39
CA GLN A 389 -15.38 -12.57 17.46
C GLN A 389 -16.25 -13.69 18.05
N SER A 390 -15.80 -14.35 19.12
CA SER A 390 -16.57 -15.41 19.79
C SER A 390 -17.69 -14.88 20.67
N ASP A 391 -17.60 -13.61 21.09
CA ASP A 391 -18.66 -12.94 21.84
C ASP A 391 -19.86 -12.65 20.93
N PRO A 392 -21.07 -13.19 21.23
CA PRO A 392 -22.28 -12.93 20.46
C PRO A 392 -22.63 -11.44 20.34
N ALA A 393 -22.24 -10.60 21.31
CA ALA A 393 -22.44 -9.16 21.25
C ALA A 393 -21.63 -8.50 20.13
N ASN A 394 -20.56 -9.16 19.67
CA ASN A 394 -19.63 -8.68 18.65
C ASN A 394 -19.82 -9.37 17.30
N LYS A 395 -20.92 -10.10 17.09
CA LYS A 395 -21.19 -10.89 15.86
C LYS A 395 -20.90 -10.14 14.55
N PHE A 396 -21.12 -8.83 14.54
CA PHE A 396 -20.98 -7.94 13.38
C PHE A 396 -19.84 -6.92 13.50
N ARG A 397 -18.88 -7.24 14.35
CA ARG A 397 -17.66 -6.45 14.61
C ARG A 397 -16.46 -7.21 14.05
N MET A 398 -15.40 -6.47 13.76
CA MET A 398 -14.18 -6.96 13.13
C MET A 398 -14.47 -7.76 11.85
N LEU A 399 -15.34 -7.20 10.98
CA LEU A 399 -15.74 -7.82 9.71
C LEU A 399 -14.61 -7.78 8.68
N SER A 400 -13.84 -6.68 8.66
CA SER A 400 -12.76 -6.48 7.71
C SER A 400 -11.60 -5.70 8.33
N ILE A 401 -10.37 -6.04 7.92
CA ILE A 401 -9.15 -5.31 8.27
C ILE A 401 -8.44 -4.96 6.97
N ALA A 402 -8.34 -3.67 6.69
CA ALA A 402 -7.50 -3.14 5.62
C ALA A 402 -6.15 -2.76 6.23
N ASP A 403 -5.21 -3.71 6.23
CA ASP A 403 -3.85 -3.45 6.72
C ASP A 403 -2.95 -2.87 5.61
N ILE A 404 -2.90 -1.54 5.57
CA ILE A 404 -2.14 -0.78 4.56
C ILE A 404 -0.66 -0.71 4.93
N SER A 405 -0.34 -0.94 6.21
CA SER A 405 1.03 -0.95 6.72
C SER A 405 1.75 -2.29 6.54
N CYS A 406 1.02 -3.32 6.09
CA CYS A 406 1.51 -4.69 5.98
C CYS A 406 2.84 -4.76 5.21
N ASP A 407 3.88 -5.23 5.90
CA ASP A 407 5.16 -5.63 5.33
C ASP A 407 5.34 -7.12 5.60
N ILE A 408 5.44 -7.92 4.54
CA ILE A 408 5.53 -9.39 4.60
C ILE A 408 6.98 -9.89 4.58
N ASN A 409 7.96 -8.97 4.58
CA ASN A 409 9.39 -9.28 4.42
C ASN A 409 10.16 -9.33 5.72
#